data_AF-A0AB39LX63-F1
#
_entry.id   AF-A0AB39LX63-F1
#
_cell.length_a   1.000
_cell.length_b   1.000
_cell.length_c   1.000
_cell.angle_alpha   90.00
_cell.angle_beta   90.00
_cell.angle_gamma   90.00
#
_symmetry.space_group_name_H-M   'P 1'
#
loop_
_entity.id
_entity.type
_entity.pdbx_description
1 polymer ?
#
loop_
_entity_poly.entity_id
_entity_poly.type
_entity_poly.pdbx_seq_one_letter_code
_entity_poly.pdbx_strand_id
1 'polypeptide(L)'
;MRSLERHRDVGAYALGVLDEAEAFRFEDHLMECPSCAVQVTEFGPATRQLMLYRSATPRPVHPMAQPSPRMLDRLLTQVSARRRVGRRRMLLALAASVVLAVSAPAVTVLAGGDDGPRPLTVEATDERSGVWAEVKVEDRDWGSSVELRVKDAAGPRDCVLVGIGRDGSEHVMTSWAVPRHDARPNTVPGGSAMHSHDFVRYEVRSTQGETLVVLRAE
;
A
#
# COMPACT_ATOMS: atom_id res chain seq x y z
N MET A 1 -42.55 -29.19 21.68
CA MET A 1 -41.56 -28.56 22.58
C MET A 1 -42.08 -27.20 23.02
N ARG A 2 -41.96 -26.89 24.32
CA ARG A 2 -42.48 -25.65 24.91
C ARG A 2 -41.56 -24.47 24.53
N SER A 3 -42.09 -23.26 24.36
CA SER A 3 -41.30 -22.06 23.97
C SER A 3 -40.06 -21.82 24.83
N LEU A 4 -40.13 -22.19 26.11
CA LEU A 4 -39.04 -22.06 27.07
C LEU A 4 -37.84 -22.98 26.80
N GLU A 5 -38.07 -24.14 26.16
CA GLU A 5 -37.01 -25.07 25.75
C GLU A 5 -36.20 -24.46 24.60
N ARG A 6 -36.85 -23.85 23.62
CA ARG A 6 -36.18 -23.23 22.46
C ARG A 6 -35.26 -22.07 22.86
N HIS A 7 -35.66 -21.23 23.81
CA HIS A 7 -34.79 -20.13 24.28
C HIS A 7 -33.54 -20.62 25.03
N ARG A 8 -33.52 -21.85 25.54
CA ARG A 8 -32.32 -22.40 26.22
C ARG A 8 -31.27 -22.88 25.22
N ASP A 9 -31.68 -23.18 23.99
CA ASP A 9 -30.80 -23.75 22.96
C ASP A 9 -29.90 -22.69 22.29
N VAL A 10 -30.10 -21.39 22.57
CA VAL A 10 -29.33 -20.30 21.95
C VAL A 10 -27.83 -20.40 22.19
N GLY A 11 -27.40 -20.84 23.38
CA GLY A 11 -25.99 -21.08 23.68
C GLY A 11 -25.43 -22.33 22.99
N ALA A 12 -26.24 -23.39 22.91
CA ALA A 12 -25.86 -24.64 22.23
C ALA A 12 -25.72 -24.42 20.71
N TYR A 13 -26.63 -23.66 20.12
CA TYR A 13 -26.56 -23.22 18.73
C TYR A 13 -25.31 -22.37 18.48
N ALA A 14 -25.04 -21.36 19.32
CA ALA A 14 -23.87 -20.49 19.17
C ALA A 14 -22.53 -21.26 19.31
N LEU A 15 -22.50 -22.34 20.09
CA LEU A 15 -21.34 -23.23 20.24
C LEU A 15 -21.24 -24.30 19.13
N GLY A 16 -22.26 -24.43 18.28
CA GLY A 16 -22.32 -25.45 17.22
C GLY A 16 -22.36 -26.87 17.75
N VAL A 17 -23.05 -27.10 18.88
CA VAL A 17 -23.16 -28.43 19.51
C VAL A 17 -24.52 -29.10 19.32
N LEU A 18 -25.49 -28.40 18.74
CA LEU A 18 -26.78 -28.97 18.34
C LEU A 18 -26.59 -29.94 17.18
N ASP A 19 -27.42 -30.98 17.12
CA ASP A 19 -27.50 -31.81 15.92
C ASP A 19 -28.19 -31.07 14.76
N GLU A 20 -28.13 -31.62 13.55
CA GLU A 20 -28.68 -31.00 12.34
C GLU A 20 -30.19 -30.72 12.46
N ALA A 21 -30.95 -31.63 13.06
CA ALA A 21 -32.39 -31.51 13.18
C ALA A 21 -32.79 -30.51 14.28
N GLU A 22 -32.00 -30.39 15.34
CA GLU A 22 -32.13 -29.38 16.39
C GLU A 22 -31.76 -27.99 15.89
N ALA A 23 -30.66 -27.86 15.14
CA ALA A 23 -30.25 -26.60 14.53
C ALA A 23 -31.32 -26.04 13.59
N PHE A 24 -31.85 -26.87 12.68
CA PHE A 24 -32.92 -26.46 11.76
C PHE A 24 -34.18 -25.98 12.50
N ARG A 25 -34.60 -26.68 13.56
CA ARG A 25 -35.75 -26.28 14.40
C ARG A 25 -35.48 -24.98 15.16
N PHE A 26 -34.23 -24.71 15.53
CA PHE A 26 -33.85 -23.48 16.19
C PHE A 26 -33.77 -22.30 15.22
N GLU A 27 -33.31 -22.53 13.98
CA GLU A 27 -33.31 -21.52 12.90
C GLU A 27 -34.73 -21.04 12.55
N ASP A 28 -35.69 -21.95 12.48
CA ASP A 28 -37.12 -21.60 12.34
C ASP A 28 -37.58 -20.66 13.47
N HIS A 29 -37.18 -20.94 14.71
CA HIS A 29 -37.47 -20.06 15.85
C HIS A 29 -36.74 -18.71 15.79
N LEU A 30 -35.50 -18.67 15.28
CA LEU A 30 -34.74 -17.43 15.12
C LEU A 30 -35.45 -16.43 14.19
N MET A 31 -36.17 -16.92 13.18
CA MET A 31 -36.95 -16.08 12.26
C MET A 31 -38.12 -15.38 12.96
N GLU A 32 -38.64 -15.96 14.04
CA GLU A 32 -39.80 -15.45 14.77
C GLU A 32 -39.44 -14.75 16.10
N CYS A 33 -38.17 -14.81 16.53
CA CYS A 33 -37.74 -14.35 17.84
C CYS A 33 -36.52 -13.40 17.81
N PRO A 34 -36.74 -12.06 17.81
CA PRO A 34 -35.67 -11.07 17.79
C PRO A 34 -34.71 -11.15 18.99
N SER A 35 -35.19 -11.54 20.18
CA SER A 35 -34.34 -11.65 21.37
C SER A 35 -33.30 -12.77 21.24
N CYS A 36 -33.67 -13.91 20.62
CA CYS A 36 -32.72 -14.98 20.37
C CYS A 36 -31.72 -14.61 19.27
N ALA A 37 -32.16 -13.87 18.24
CA ALA A 37 -31.24 -13.36 17.21
C ALA A 37 -30.15 -12.45 17.80
N VAL A 38 -30.51 -11.54 18.72
CA VAL A 38 -29.53 -10.71 19.44
C VAL A 38 -28.59 -11.57 20.28
N GLN A 39 -29.11 -12.49 21.08
CA GLN A 39 -28.30 -13.35 21.96
C GLN A 39 -27.27 -14.20 21.20
N VAL A 40 -27.61 -14.74 20.02
CA VAL A 40 -26.64 -15.47 19.18
C VAL A 40 -25.45 -14.57 18.81
N THR A 41 -25.71 -13.32 18.44
CA THR A 41 -24.63 -12.36 18.10
C THR A 41 -23.79 -11.97 19.32
N GLU A 42 -24.42 -11.78 20.48
CA GLU A 42 -23.74 -11.47 21.74
C GLU A 42 -22.82 -12.59 22.20
N PHE A 43 -23.14 -13.86 21.88
CA PHE A 43 -22.27 -14.99 22.21
C PHE A 43 -21.03 -15.10 21.31
N GLY A 44 -20.99 -14.43 20.15
CA GLY A 44 -19.90 -14.54 19.18
C GLY A 44 -18.48 -14.34 19.76
N PRO A 45 -18.21 -13.32 20.59
CA PRO A 45 -16.91 -13.16 21.24
C PRO A 45 -16.57 -14.31 22.20
N ALA A 46 -17.52 -14.78 23.00
CA ALA A 46 -17.30 -15.85 23.98
C ALA A 46 -17.07 -17.20 23.28
N THR A 47 -17.87 -17.53 22.27
CA THR A 47 -17.72 -18.77 21.49
C THR A 47 -16.38 -18.80 20.75
N ARG A 48 -15.93 -17.66 20.21
CA ARG A 48 -14.60 -17.53 19.61
C ARG A 48 -13.47 -17.80 20.61
N GLN A 49 -13.57 -17.27 21.84
CA GLN A 49 -12.59 -17.55 22.90
C GLN A 49 -12.57 -19.03 23.29
N LEU A 50 -13.74 -19.66 23.41
CA LEU A 50 -13.84 -21.09 23.72
C LEU A 50 -13.27 -21.97 22.59
N MET A 51 -13.48 -21.60 21.33
CA MET A 51 -12.89 -22.28 20.18
C MET A 51 -11.37 -22.13 20.13
N LEU A 52 -10.85 -20.93 20.42
CA LEU A 52 -9.40 -20.71 20.55
C LEU A 52 -8.82 -21.58 21.67
N TYR A 53 -9.46 -21.59 22.84
CA TYR A 53 -9.05 -22.43 23.96
C TYR A 53 -9.02 -23.92 23.59
N ARG A 54 -10.07 -24.43 22.94
CA ARG A 54 -10.16 -25.81 22.45
C ARG A 54 -9.06 -26.16 21.45
N SER A 55 -8.72 -25.23 20.56
CA SER A 55 -7.67 -25.46 19.54
C SER A 55 -6.26 -25.42 20.12
N ALA A 56 -6.03 -24.59 21.14
CA ALA A 56 -4.73 -24.40 21.77
C ALA A 56 -4.43 -25.43 22.87
N THR A 57 -5.45 -26.10 23.40
CA THR A 57 -5.31 -26.98 24.57
C THR A 57 -5.58 -28.45 24.21
N PRO A 58 -4.61 -29.35 24.38
CA PRO A 58 -4.82 -30.78 24.20
C PRO A 58 -5.89 -31.33 25.16
N ARG A 59 -6.74 -32.24 24.67
CA ARG A 59 -7.84 -32.89 25.44
C ARG A 59 -7.47 -33.47 26.83
N PRO A 60 -6.25 -33.99 27.09
CA PRO A 60 -5.93 -34.50 28.43
C PRO A 60 -5.67 -33.41 29.49
N VAL A 61 -5.65 -32.13 29.13
CA VAL A 61 -5.42 -31.03 30.07
C VAL A 61 -6.74 -30.53 30.65
N HIS A 62 -6.89 -30.61 31.97
CA HIS A 62 -8.09 -30.11 32.66
C HIS A 62 -8.22 -28.58 32.50
N PRO A 63 -9.43 -28.01 32.34
CA PRO A 63 -9.60 -26.56 32.15
C PRO A 63 -9.00 -25.68 33.24
N MET A 64 -8.95 -26.21 34.46
CA MET A 64 -8.38 -25.58 35.64
C MET A 64 -6.96 -26.05 35.97
N ALA A 65 -6.28 -26.75 35.05
CA ALA A 65 -4.91 -27.20 35.27
C ALA A 65 -3.97 -25.99 35.31
N GLN A 66 -3.25 -25.85 36.43
CA GLN A 66 -2.22 -24.83 36.54
C GLN A 66 -0.87 -25.40 36.10
N PRO A 67 -0.06 -24.64 35.35
CA PRO A 67 1.29 -25.06 35.03
C PRO A 67 2.10 -25.21 36.33
N SER A 68 2.97 -26.22 36.40
CA SER A 68 3.86 -26.34 37.55
C SER A 68 4.76 -25.09 37.65
N PRO A 69 5.10 -24.61 38.87
CA PRO A 69 5.94 -23.42 39.05
C PRO A 69 7.24 -23.47 38.24
N ARG A 70 7.86 -24.66 38.16
CA ARG A 70 9.10 -24.88 37.38
C ARG A 70 8.90 -24.71 35.88
N MET A 71 7.74 -25.08 35.34
CA MET A 71 7.43 -24.92 33.92
C MET A 71 7.17 -23.45 33.58
N LEU A 72 6.45 -22.74 34.47
CA LEU A 72 6.25 -21.30 34.36
C LEU A 72 7.60 -20.55 34.36
N ASP A 73 8.47 -20.83 35.33
CA ASP A 73 9.79 -20.20 35.44
C ASP A 73 10.65 -20.44 34.19
N ARG A 74 10.64 -21.66 33.65
CA ARG A 74 11.33 -21.97 32.39
C ARG A 74 10.80 -21.14 31.22
N LEU A 75 9.48 -21.05 31.06
CA LEU A 75 8.85 -20.28 29.98
C LEU A 75 9.16 -18.78 30.11
N LEU A 76 9.07 -18.21 31.31
CA LEU A 76 9.43 -16.82 31.56
C LEU A 76 10.91 -16.55 31.29
N THR A 77 11.78 -17.50 31.65
CA THR A 77 13.22 -17.42 31.36
C THR A 77 13.48 -17.48 29.85
N GLN A 78 12.79 -18.36 29.11
CA GLN A 78 12.91 -18.45 27.65
C GLN A 78 12.40 -17.19 26.93
N VAL A 79 11.25 -16.65 27.35
CA VAL A 79 10.69 -15.42 26.78
C VAL A 79 11.61 -14.23 27.05
N SER A 80 12.12 -14.10 28.28
CA SER A 80 13.05 -13.02 28.63
C SER A 80 14.38 -13.13 27.86
N ALA A 81 14.90 -14.33 27.65
CA ALA A 81 16.07 -14.56 26.79
C ALA A 81 15.81 -14.13 25.34
N ARG A 82 14.66 -14.53 24.76
CA ARG A 82 14.29 -14.17 23.38
C ARG A 82 14.10 -12.66 23.21
N ARG A 83 13.48 -11.99 24.20
CA ARG A 83 13.34 -10.53 24.25
C ARG A 83 14.70 -9.83 24.35
N ARG A 84 15.65 -10.36 25.15
CA ARG A 84 17.02 -9.82 25.23
C ARG A 84 17.75 -9.89 23.89
N VAL A 85 17.64 -11.01 23.17
CA VAL A 85 18.24 -11.16 21.82
C VAL A 85 17.62 -10.16 20.83
N GLY A 86 16.28 -10.03 20.82
CA GLY A 86 15.58 -9.08 19.98
C GLY A 86 15.97 -7.63 20.28
N ARG A 87 16.00 -7.24 21.57
CA ARG A 87 16.42 -5.91 22.00
C ARG A 87 17.87 -5.63 21.64
N ARG A 88 18.78 -6.60 21.79
CA ARG A 88 20.18 -6.46 21.37
C ARG A 88 20.29 -6.26 19.86
N ARG A 89 19.55 -7.02 19.04
CA ARG A 89 19.50 -6.83 17.58
C ARG A 89 18.95 -5.45 17.21
N MET A 90 17.90 -5.00 17.87
CA MET A 90 17.33 -3.67 17.66
C MET A 90 18.30 -2.55 18.05
N LEU A 91 19.00 -2.68 19.17
CA LEU A 91 20.04 -1.74 19.59
C LEU A 91 21.22 -1.73 18.61
N LEU A 92 21.62 -2.90 18.09
CA LEU A 92 22.65 -2.99 17.04
C LEU A 92 22.18 -2.33 15.74
N ALA A 93 20.93 -2.51 15.34
CA ALA A 93 20.34 -1.86 14.18
C ALA A 93 20.29 -0.33 14.34
N LEU A 94 19.88 0.15 15.53
CA LEU A 94 19.92 1.57 15.88
C LEU A 94 21.36 2.12 15.84
N ALA A 95 22.31 1.43 16.45
CA ALA A 95 23.73 1.82 16.41
C ALA A 95 24.24 1.88 14.96
N ALA A 96 23.92 0.88 14.13
CA ALA A 96 24.26 0.88 12.71
C ALA A 96 23.63 2.06 11.96
N SER A 97 22.36 2.41 12.24
CA SER A 97 21.71 3.58 11.63
C SER A 97 22.37 4.90 12.02
N VAL A 98 22.83 5.05 13.27
CA VAL A 98 23.57 6.24 13.72
C VAL A 98 24.92 6.33 13.03
N VAL A 99 25.65 5.21 12.91
CA VAL A 99 26.92 5.16 12.18
C VAL A 99 26.71 5.54 10.71
N LEU A 100 25.71 5.00 10.03
CA LEU A 100 25.38 5.34 8.65
C LEU A 100 24.97 6.82 8.49
N ALA A 101 24.19 7.37 9.43
CA ALA A 101 23.76 8.76 9.40
C ALA A 101 24.93 9.74 9.62
N VAL A 102 25.94 9.35 10.42
CA VAL A 102 27.13 10.18 10.69
C VAL A 102 28.21 9.98 9.62
N SER A 103 28.30 8.80 9.00
CA SER A 103 29.26 8.54 7.93
C SER A 103 28.79 9.05 6.56
N ALA A 104 27.48 9.18 6.33
CA ALA A 104 26.95 9.70 5.07
C ALA A 104 27.46 11.12 4.73
N PRO A 105 27.47 12.11 5.65
CA PRO A 105 28.04 13.43 5.38
C PRO A 105 29.55 13.39 5.11
N ALA A 106 30.28 12.54 5.83
CA ALA A 106 31.73 12.44 5.69
C ALA A 106 32.13 11.81 4.33
N VAL A 107 31.36 10.82 3.86
CA VAL A 107 31.55 10.24 2.52
C VAL A 107 31.16 11.26 1.44
N THR A 108 30.09 12.05 1.60
CA THR A 108 29.72 13.07 0.60
C THR A 108 30.71 14.23 0.50
N VAL A 109 31.43 14.56 1.58
CA VAL A 109 32.43 15.65 1.58
C VAL A 109 33.80 15.16 1.08
N LEU A 110 34.13 13.88 1.25
CA LEU A 110 35.37 13.28 0.73
C LEU A 110 35.23 12.72 -0.68
N ALA A 111 34.02 12.30 -1.09
CA ALA A 111 33.70 11.88 -2.45
C ALA A 111 33.11 13.04 -3.25
N GLY A 112 33.89 14.13 -3.39
CA GLY A 112 33.72 15.02 -4.54
C GLY A 112 33.90 14.19 -5.82
N GLY A 113 32.79 13.73 -6.40
CA GLY A 113 32.73 12.80 -7.52
C GLY A 113 31.29 12.71 -8.03
N ASP A 114 30.93 13.69 -8.84
CA ASP A 114 29.64 13.92 -9.48
C ASP A 114 29.47 12.97 -10.69
N ASP A 115 29.20 11.67 -10.46
CA ASP A 115 29.06 10.65 -11.53
C ASP A 115 27.90 9.64 -11.28
N GLY A 116 26.76 10.11 -10.77
CA GLY A 116 25.49 9.39 -10.93
C GLY A 116 24.75 9.90 -12.19
N PRO A 117 23.92 9.10 -12.89
CA PRO A 117 23.15 9.60 -14.02
C PRO A 117 22.31 10.80 -13.58
N ARG A 118 22.70 12.01 -14.01
CA ARG A 118 21.98 13.22 -13.64
C ARG A 118 20.63 13.19 -14.36
N PRO A 119 19.49 13.25 -13.64
CA PRO A 119 18.20 13.27 -14.30
C PRO A 119 18.11 14.49 -15.23
N LEU A 120 17.76 14.24 -16.49
CA LEU A 120 17.50 15.29 -17.46
C LEU A 120 16.25 16.05 -17.01
N THR A 121 16.36 17.35 -16.80
CA THR A 121 15.22 18.21 -16.47
C THR A 121 15.16 19.33 -17.50
N VAL A 122 14.04 19.42 -18.19
CA VAL A 122 13.79 20.44 -19.22
C VAL A 122 12.45 21.11 -18.97
N GLU A 123 12.41 22.43 -19.11
CA GLU A 123 11.24 23.25 -18.82
C GLU A 123 11.00 24.21 -19.99
N ALA A 124 9.74 24.42 -20.34
CA ALA A 124 9.36 25.43 -21.33
C ALA A 124 7.96 25.98 -21.05
N THR A 125 7.75 27.22 -21.48
CA THR A 125 6.42 27.86 -21.57
C THR A 125 6.18 28.26 -23.01
N ASP A 126 5.01 27.95 -23.54
CA ASP A 126 4.58 28.44 -24.84
C ASP A 126 3.67 29.66 -24.68
N GLU A 127 4.07 30.80 -25.26
CA GLU A 127 3.32 32.06 -25.13
C GLU A 127 1.99 32.05 -25.89
N ARG A 128 1.87 31.24 -26.96
CA ARG A 128 0.66 31.18 -27.80
C ARG A 128 -0.44 30.37 -27.12
N SER A 129 -0.09 29.22 -26.55
CA SER A 129 -1.04 28.36 -25.83
C SER A 129 -1.20 28.76 -24.36
N GLY A 130 -0.21 29.44 -23.78
CA GLY A 130 -0.15 29.74 -22.35
C GLY A 130 0.18 28.53 -21.48
N VAL A 131 0.56 27.40 -22.09
CA VAL A 131 0.88 26.15 -21.39
C VAL A 131 2.33 26.17 -20.93
N TRP A 132 2.52 25.84 -19.66
CA TRP A 132 3.84 25.59 -19.06
C TRP A 132 4.01 24.10 -18.82
N ALA A 133 5.21 23.59 -19.09
CA ALA A 133 5.58 22.22 -18.78
C ALA A 133 7.03 22.09 -18.31
N GLU A 134 7.26 21.17 -17.40
CA GLU A 134 8.56 20.67 -16.94
C GLU A 134 8.55 19.14 -17.10
N VAL A 135 9.56 18.60 -17.76
CA VAL A 135 9.75 17.16 -17.95
C VAL A 135 11.04 16.76 -17.26
N LYS A 136 10.92 15.84 -16.30
CA LYS A 136 12.06 15.21 -15.62
C LYS A 136 12.16 13.76 -16.08
N VAL A 137 13.34 13.38 -16.57
CA VAL A 137 13.61 12.05 -17.10
C VAL A 137 14.77 11.44 -16.33
N GLU A 138 14.54 10.24 -15.81
CA GLU A 138 15.54 9.44 -15.10
C GLU A 138 15.72 8.10 -15.82
N ASP A 139 16.96 7.81 -16.22
CA ASP A 139 17.28 6.55 -16.88
C ASP A 139 17.25 5.38 -15.89
N ARG A 140 16.66 4.28 -16.33
CA ARG A 140 16.46 3.01 -15.62
C ARG A 140 16.95 1.86 -16.49
N ASP A 141 17.16 0.68 -15.90
CA ASP A 141 17.58 -0.52 -16.66
C ASP A 141 16.61 -0.91 -17.79
N TRP A 142 15.35 -0.47 -17.72
CA TRP A 142 14.29 -0.75 -18.69
C TRP A 142 14.00 0.39 -19.68
N GLY A 143 14.73 1.52 -19.60
CA GLY A 143 14.50 2.71 -20.44
C GLY A 143 14.51 4.00 -19.61
N SER A 144 13.45 4.78 -19.65
CA SER A 144 13.33 6.03 -18.89
C SER A 144 12.02 6.13 -18.11
N SER A 145 12.14 6.53 -16.84
CA SER A 145 11.02 7.03 -16.03
C SER A 145 10.84 8.51 -16.28
N VAL A 146 9.61 8.94 -16.57
CA VAL A 146 9.30 10.32 -16.92
C VAL A 146 8.30 10.90 -15.91
N GLU A 147 8.60 12.07 -15.38
CA GLU A 147 7.66 12.86 -14.59
C GLU A 147 7.39 14.17 -15.32
N LEU A 148 6.14 14.36 -15.75
CA LEU A 148 5.66 15.59 -16.35
C LEU A 148 5.00 16.45 -15.27
N ARG A 149 5.38 17.72 -15.16
CA ARG A 149 4.61 18.75 -14.48
C ARG A 149 4.07 19.71 -15.52
N VAL A 150 2.76 19.88 -15.58
CA VAL A 150 2.10 20.68 -16.61
C VAL A 150 1.05 21.60 -16.01
N LYS A 151 1.01 22.84 -16.48
CA LYS A 151 0.00 23.83 -16.13
C LYS A 151 -0.69 24.31 -17.41
N ASP A 152 -1.98 24.03 -17.50
CA ASP A 152 -2.84 24.41 -18.63
C ASP A 152 -4.18 24.92 -18.08
N ALA A 153 -4.42 26.23 -18.20
CA ALA A 153 -5.66 26.87 -17.76
C ALA A 153 -6.77 26.86 -18.82
N ALA A 154 -6.47 26.43 -20.05
CA ALA A 154 -7.36 26.47 -21.20
C ALA A 154 -8.12 25.13 -21.42
N GLY A 155 -8.19 24.28 -20.39
CA GLY A 155 -9.03 23.08 -20.38
C GLY A 155 -10.53 23.39 -20.52
N PRO A 156 -11.37 22.39 -20.84
CA PRO A 156 -11.07 20.97 -20.79
C PRO A 156 -10.56 20.40 -22.12
N ARG A 157 -9.53 19.55 -22.06
CA ARG A 157 -8.98 18.83 -23.22
C ARG A 157 -8.20 17.60 -22.77
N ASP A 158 -8.09 16.60 -23.64
CA ASP A 158 -7.21 15.46 -23.45
C ASP A 158 -5.85 15.75 -24.10
N CYS A 159 -4.78 15.45 -23.36
CA CYS A 159 -3.41 15.75 -23.74
C CYS A 159 -2.50 14.52 -23.62
N VAL A 160 -1.41 14.54 -24.37
CA VAL A 160 -0.37 13.52 -24.39
C VAL A 160 1.01 14.16 -24.34
N LEU A 161 1.95 13.47 -23.72
CA LEU A 161 3.37 13.78 -23.80
C LEU A 161 4.01 12.85 -24.82
N VAL A 162 4.67 13.43 -25.81
CA VAL A 162 5.36 12.72 -26.89
C VAL A 162 6.84 13.04 -26.84
N GLY A 163 7.67 12.02 -26.68
CA GLY A 163 9.12 12.12 -26.91
C GLY A 163 9.43 11.94 -28.39
N ILE A 164 10.28 12.81 -28.95
CA ILE A 164 10.74 12.72 -30.34
C ILE A 164 12.16 12.18 -30.35
N GLY A 165 12.36 11.00 -30.92
CA GLY A 165 13.65 10.32 -31.03
C GLY A 165 14.60 11.02 -32.02
N ARG A 166 15.89 10.73 -31.92
CA ARG A 166 16.91 11.21 -32.89
C ARG A 166 16.65 10.74 -34.32
N ASP A 167 15.99 9.60 -34.48
CA ASP A 167 15.56 9.04 -35.76
C ASP A 167 14.25 9.68 -36.29
N GLY A 168 13.68 10.62 -35.54
CA GLY A 168 12.40 11.26 -35.85
C GLY A 168 11.17 10.44 -35.47
N SER A 169 11.35 9.29 -34.81
CA SER A 169 10.22 8.51 -34.31
C SER A 169 9.51 9.25 -33.17
N GLU A 170 8.18 9.10 -33.11
CA GLU A 170 7.35 9.69 -32.07
C GLU A 170 6.95 8.63 -31.05
N HIS A 171 7.17 8.88 -29.76
CA HIS A 171 6.90 7.92 -28.69
C HIS A 171 6.02 8.56 -27.62
N VAL A 172 4.80 8.04 -27.46
CA VAL A 172 3.87 8.51 -26.42
C VAL A 172 4.33 7.99 -25.07
N MET A 173 4.61 8.91 -24.14
CA MET A 173 5.14 8.59 -22.81
C MET A 173 4.05 8.53 -21.74
N THR A 174 3.02 9.37 -21.86
CA THR A 174 1.86 9.42 -20.97
C THR A 174 0.73 10.26 -21.57
N SER A 175 -0.47 10.15 -20.99
CA SER A 175 -1.68 10.87 -21.38
C SER A 175 -2.49 11.29 -20.15
N TRP A 176 -3.14 12.44 -20.20
CA TRP A 176 -3.99 12.94 -19.11
C TRP A 176 -5.13 13.83 -19.62
N ALA A 177 -6.14 14.03 -18.76
CA ALA A 177 -7.19 15.00 -19.00
C ALA A 177 -6.91 16.29 -18.23
N VAL A 178 -7.08 17.43 -18.88
CA VAL A 178 -7.00 18.76 -18.26
C VAL A 178 -8.42 19.16 -17.80
N PRO A 179 -8.67 19.34 -16.49
CA PRO A 179 -9.97 19.78 -16.00
C PRO A 179 -10.30 21.22 -16.41
N ARG A 180 -11.59 21.57 -16.42
CA ARG A 180 -12.04 22.94 -16.69
C ARG A 180 -11.67 23.87 -15.53
N HIS A 181 -11.08 25.04 -15.84
CA HIS A 181 -10.72 26.10 -14.88
C HIS A 181 -9.77 25.69 -13.73
N ASP A 182 -8.86 24.73 -13.94
CA ASP A 182 -7.79 24.46 -12.97
C ASP A 182 -6.44 24.99 -13.47
N ALA A 183 -5.95 26.04 -12.82
CA ALA A 183 -4.66 26.66 -13.15
C ALA A 183 -3.50 26.09 -12.33
N ARG A 184 -3.72 25.06 -11.52
CA ARG A 184 -2.64 24.43 -10.72
C ARG A 184 -1.81 23.49 -11.61
N PRO A 185 -0.48 23.42 -11.39
CA PRO A 185 0.33 22.40 -12.03
C PRO A 185 -0.12 21.00 -11.63
N ASN A 186 -0.25 20.11 -12.61
CA ASN A 186 -0.50 18.69 -12.42
C ASN A 186 0.78 17.89 -12.64
N THR A 187 1.05 16.93 -11.76
CA THR A 187 2.14 15.96 -11.94
C THR A 187 1.58 14.68 -12.55
N VAL A 188 2.09 14.28 -13.70
CA VAL A 188 1.66 13.12 -14.47
C VAL A 188 2.85 12.19 -14.68
N PRO A 189 2.86 10.98 -14.09
CA PRO A 189 3.92 10.01 -14.34
C PRO A 189 3.80 9.39 -15.73
N GLY A 190 4.92 8.94 -16.29
CA GLY A 190 5.03 8.29 -17.59
C GLY A 190 6.30 7.46 -17.71
N GLY A 191 6.51 6.86 -18.88
CA GLY A 191 7.72 6.09 -19.14
C GLY A 191 7.96 5.84 -20.62
N SER A 192 9.16 5.40 -20.94
CA SER A 192 9.60 5.00 -22.28
C SER A 192 10.57 3.83 -22.20
N ALA A 193 10.57 2.96 -23.22
CA ALA A 193 11.58 1.92 -23.37
C ALA A 193 12.93 2.48 -23.87
N MET A 194 12.95 3.69 -24.42
CA MET A 194 14.16 4.40 -24.82
C MET A 194 14.75 5.18 -23.64
N HIS A 195 16.04 5.47 -23.70
CA HIS A 195 16.75 6.27 -22.71
C HIS A 195 16.66 7.78 -23.01
N SER A 196 16.99 8.61 -22.02
CA SER A 196 16.93 10.08 -22.12
C SER A 196 17.75 10.62 -23.29
N HIS A 197 18.91 10.00 -23.56
CA HIS A 197 19.80 10.34 -24.66
C HIS A 197 19.31 9.86 -26.03
N ASP A 198 18.16 9.20 -26.14
CA ASP A 198 17.59 8.86 -27.45
C ASP A 198 16.64 9.97 -27.95
N PHE A 199 16.21 10.86 -27.06
CA PHE A 199 15.27 11.94 -27.35
C PHE A 199 15.98 13.26 -27.69
N VAL A 200 15.39 14.02 -28.61
CA VAL A 200 15.85 15.36 -29.00
C VAL A 200 14.95 16.46 -28.45
N ARG A 201 13.66 16.15 -28.27
CA ARG A 201 12.68 17.06 -27.68
C ARG A 201 11.46 16.30 -27.19
N TYR A 202 10.69 16.95 -26.34
CA TYR A 202 9.41 16.50 -25.83
C TYR A 202 8.34 17.50 -26.25
N GLU A 203 7.17 16.99 -26.61
CA GLU A 203 6.04 17.81 -27.02
C GLU A 203 4.82 17.45 -26.17
N VAL A 204 4.18 18.46 -25.59
CA VAL A 204 2.83 18.32 -25.05
C VAL A 204 1.87 18.64 -26.19
N ARG A 205 1.04 17.67 -26.54
CA ARG A 205 0.05 17.79 -27.61
C ARG A 205 -1.35 17.50 -27.08
N SER A 206 -2.36 18.14 -27.64
CA SER A 206 -3.73 17.65 -27.52
C SER A 206 -3.89 16.35 -28.32
N THR A 207 -4.80 15.47 -27.91
CA THR A 207 -5.22 14.30 -28.70
C THR A 207 -5.80 14.68 -30.07
N GLN A 208 -6.18 15.95 -30.26
CA GLN A 208 -6.60 16.51 -31.54
C GLN A 208 -5.43 16.92 -32.47
N GLY A 209 -4.19 16.74 -32.03
CA GLY A 209 -2.98 17.02 -32.82
C GLY A 209 -2.41 18.43 -32.70
N GLU A 210 -3.01 19.30 -31.87
CA GLU A 210 -2.44 20.62 -31.58
C GLU A 210 -1.23 20.50 -30.64
N THR A 211 -0.05 20.96 -31.06
CA THR A 211 1.11 21.12 -30.17
C THR A 211 0.92 22.33 -29.27
N LEU A 212 0.96 22.10 -27.97
CA LEU A 212 0.72 23.11 -26.94
C LEU A 212 2.04 23.70 -26.41
N VAL A 213 3.06 22.87 -26.17
CA VAL A 213 4.39 23.33 -25.78
C VAL A 213 5.46 22.33 -26.23
N VAL A 214 6.64 22.85 -26.59
CA VAL A 214 7.81 22.08 -27.02
C VAL A 214 8.97 22.31 -26.06
N LEU A 215 9.49 21.24 -25.47
CA LEU A 215 10.65 21.26 -24.57
C LEU A 215 11.84 20.61 -25.28
N ARG A 216 12.97 21.32 -25.44
CA ARG A 216 14.15 20.75 -26.09
C ARG A 216 14.99 19.98 -25.07
N ALA A 217 15.41 18.77 -25.44
CA ALA A 217 16.46 18.06 -24.70
C ALA A 217 17.80 18.65 -25.15
N GLU A 218 18.52 19.30 -24.24
CA GLU A 218 19.88 19.79 -24.49
C GLU A 218 20.90 18.64 -24.54
#